data_AF-A0AAW3MWN5-F1
#
_entry.id   AF-A0AAW3MWN5-F1
#
_cell.length_a   1.000
_cell.length_b   1.000
_cell.length_c   1.000
_cell.angle_alpha   90.00
_cell.angle_beta   90.00
_cell.angle_gamma   90.00
#
_symmetry.space_group_name_H-M   'P 1'
#
loop_
_entity.id
_entity.type
_entity.pdbx_description
1 polymer ?
#
loop_
_entity_poly.entity_id
_entity_poly.type
_entity_poly.pdbx_seq_one_letter_code
_entity_poly.pdbx_strand_id
1 'polypeptide(L)'
;MAQDKSLAVPANGRILQLSFGKYSDMHVAAASYPSTEICGDLLVLSDGRTISNLLAETLAAYNPQTGPSLNELRDQACLREFGKPLGDLIYERKEALRQRYSAALATRDRAIQVEELRACARQGHVQANMDLGRLFDAEGNLECMDFFGEAHNLGHPSSLLELSKTFLKADDAGQAVRVLLLGSFCGSFICVQALLAIRQHRLHRFEAPACLAALEEWCAYGSIHAKYLLGYVLLHGDSCRDEVRGQALIREAAAVRPFKGGDKGRVPLVPGGKKFHAGTLSHMEQLIDIELSAIRSKELGPKFVVAAAKLPGDSSEASRAAFSALLQEFNPAPERMKRRFDKKVANWLEEGADEPVDEAKLERMKALALPDKDASKEDGNA
;
A
#
# COMPACT_ATOMS: atom_id res chain seq x y z
N MET A 1 22.55 1.75 5.52
CA MET A 1 22.45 2.77 4.47
C MET A 1 21.38 3.77 4.88
N ALA A 2 21.69 5.07 4.89
CA ALA A 2 20.65 6.09 5.01
C ALA A 2 19.81 6.00 3.73
N GLN A 3 18.54 5.60 3.85
CA GLN A 3 17.65 5.55 2.69
C GLN A 3 17.39 7.00 2.25
N ASP A 4 17.59 7.27 0.96
CA ASP A 4 17.18 8.54 0.36
C ASP A 4 15.71 8.81 0.67
N LYS A 5 15.40 10.07 0.99
CA LYS A 5 14.03 10.49 1.32
C LYS A 5 13.17 10.69 0.06
N SER A 6 13.68 10.36 -1.12
CA SER A 6 13.01 10.52 -2.41
C SER A 6 13.42 9.46 -3.43
N LEU A 7 12.55 9.26 -4.43
CA LEU A 7 12.79 8.51 -5.66
C LEU A 7 13.09 9.48 -6.80
N ALA A 8 14.20 9.30 -7.49
CA ALA A 8 14.49 10.02 -8.73
C ALA A 8 13.80 9.30 -9.91
N VAL A 9 12.84 9.97 -10.57
CA VAL A 9 12.07 9.42 -11.69
C VAL A 9 12.26 10.30 -12.94
N PRO A 10 12.80 9.76 -14.04
CA PRO A 10 12.85 10.48 -15.31
C PRO A 10 11.43 10.74 -15.84
N ALA A 11 11.09 11.99 -16.11
CA ALA A 11 9.81 12.39 -16.71
C ALA A 11 9.98 13.70 -17.46
N ASN A 12 9.36 13.83 -18.64
CA ASN A 12 9.31 15.08 -19.41
C ASN A 12 10.69 15.76 -19.59
N GLY A 13 11.72 14.99 -19.94
CA GLY A 13 13.08 15.50 -20.16
C GLY A 13 13.83 15.98 -18.90
N ARG A 14 13.29 15.71 -17.70
CA ARG A 14 13.88 16.06 -16.41
C ARG A 14 13.73 14.92 -15.39
N ILE A 15 14.24 15.13 -14.18
CA ILE A 15 14.13 14.17 -13.08
C ILE A 15 13.17 14.74 -12.03
N LEU A 16 12.06 14.03 -11.80
CA LEU A 16 11.17 14.27 -10.68
C LEU A 16 11.74 13.64 -9.42
N GLN A 17 11.71 14.38 -8.31
CA GLN A 17 12.03 13.87 -6.99
C GLN A 17 10.72 13.57 -6.25
N LEU A 18 10.37 12.28 -6.16
CA LEU A 18 9.13 11.84 -5.53
C LEU A 18 9.41 11.44 -4.08
N SER A 19 8.76 12.10 -3.13
CA SER A 19 9.01 11.94 -1.71
C SER A 19 8.62 10.56 -1.17
N PHE A 20 9.41 10.01 -0.24
CA PHE A 20 9.01 8.85 0.55
C PHE A 20 8.05 9.24 1.71
N GLY A 21 7.55 10.48 1.66
CA GLY A 21 6.54 11.01 2.56
C GLY A 21 5.31 10.11 2.59
N LYS A 22 4.75 9.92 3.78
CA LYS A 22 3.59 9.04 3.98
C LYS A 22 2.31 9.82 3.82
N TYR A 23 1.30 9.18 3.24
CA TYR A 23 -0.07 9.66 3.33
C TYR A 23 -0.49 9.68 4.81
N SER A 24 -1.03 10.81 5.28
CA SER A 24 -1.55 10.88 6.66
C SER A 24 -2.70 9.87 6.85
N ASP A 25 -2.91 9.38 8.08
CA ASP A 25 -4.02 8.46 8.41
C ASP A 25 -5.39 9.00 7.96
N MET A 26 -5.54 10.32 7.86
CA MET A 26 -6.77 10.98 7.41
C MET A 26 -7.02 10.87 5.90
N HIS A 27 -5.96 10.84 5.07
CA HIS A 27 -6.07 10.67 3.62
C HIS A 27 -6.66 9.32 3.22
N VAL A 28 -6.40 8.30 4.04
CA VAL A 28 -6.82 6.93 3.75
C VAL A 28 -8.25 6.67 4.23
N ALA A 29 -8.77 7.48 5.17
CA ALA A 29 -10.07 7.29 5.79
C ALA A 29 -11.22 8.08 5.12
N ALA A 30 -10.93 9.17 4.41
CA ALA A 30 -11.97 10.04 3.83
C ALA A 30 -11.67 10.37 2.36
N ALA A 31 -12.51 9.87 1.44
CA ALA A 31 -12.37 10.10 0.00
C ALA A 31 -12.44 11.59 -0.40
N SER A 32 -13.03 12.45 0.43
CA SER A 32 -13.12 13.91 0.25
C SER A 32 -11.93 14.69 0.82
N TYR A 33 -11.01 14.04 1.54
CA TYR A 33 -9.87 14.73 2.13
C TYR A 33 -8.94 15.36 1.07
N PRO A 34 -8.57 14.67 -0.04
CA PRO A 34 -7.68 15.23 -1.06
C PRO A 34 -8.24 16.49 -1.76
N SER A 35 -9.56 16.62 -1.87
CA SER A 35 -10.21 17.81 -2.45
C SER A 35 -10.16 19.05 -1.56
N THR A 36 -9.84 18.88 -0.26
CA THR A 36 -9.78 19.98 0.72
C THR A 36 -8.36 20.25 1.24
N GLU A 37 -7.40 19.42 0.84
CA GLU A 37 -6.02 19.51 1.26
C GLU A 37 -5.31 20.65 0.54
N ILE A 38 -4.72 21.52 1.36
CA ILE A 38 -3.89 22.64 0.95
C ILE A 38 -2.66 22.63 1.84
N CYS A 39 -1.48 22.54 1.22
CA CYS A 39 -0.22 22.65 1.91
C CYS A 39 -0.07 24.05 2.50
N GLY A 40 -0.05 24.14 3.84
CA GLY A 40 0.01 25.42 4.54
C GLY A 40 1.29 26.18 4.22
N ASP A 41 2.41 25.48 4.08
CA ASP A 41 3.74 26.06 3.87
C ASP A 41 3.87 26.83 2.56
N LEU A 42 3.10 26.42 1.52
CA LEU A 42 3.14 27.04 0.19
C LEU A 42 2.13 28.19 0.02
N LEU A 43 1.30 28.46 1.02
CA LEU A 43 0.34 29.56 0.97
C LEU A 43 1.08 30.89 0.86
N VAL A 44 0.69 31.69 -0.13
CA VAL A 44 1.26 33.02 -0.37
C VAL A 44 0.52 34.05 0.47
N LEU A 45 1.28 34.89 1.16
CA LEU A 45 0.83 35.99 1.99
C LEU A 45 0.65 37.27 1.17
N SER A 46 0.02 38.28 1.75
CA SER A 46 -0.31 39.54 1.07
C SER A 46 0.91 40.33 0.59
N ASP A 47 2.08 40.06 1.15
CA ASP A 47 3.36 40.69 0.80
C ASP A 47 4.21 39.84 -0.16
N GLY A 48 3.69 38.69 -0.61
CA GLY A 48 4.36 37.79 -1.54
C GLY A 48 5.22 36.70 -0.90
N ARG A 49 5.45 36.71 0.42
CA ARG A 49 6.14 35.60 1.11
C ARG A 49 5.25 34.37 1.19
N THR A 50 5.84 33.17 1.30
CA THR A 50 5.07 31.97 1.70
C THR A 50 5.03 31.83 3.22
N ILE A 51 4.08 31.05 3.74
CA ILE A 51 4.08 30.66 5.17
C ILE A 51 5.42 30.01 5.54
N SER A 52 6.01 29.17 4.69
CA SER A 52 7.31 28.54 4.94
C SER A 52 8.42 29.58 5.15
N ASN A 53 8.45 30.64 4.35
CA ASN A 53 9.40 31.75 4.51
C ASN A 53 9.25 32.41 5.88
N LEU A 54 8.02 32.73 6.27
CA LEU A 54 7.73 33.34 7.58
C LEU A 54 8.12 32.41 8.75
N LEU A 55 7.86 31.11 8.61
CA LEU A 55 8.25 30.11 9.61
C LEU A 55 9.77 29.96 9.74
N ALA A 56 10.53 30.12 8.66
CA ALA A 56 11.98 30.07 8.68
C ALA A 56 12.58 31.33 9.35
N GLU A 57 12.03 32.50 9.06
CA GLU A 57 12.44 33.78 9.68
C GLU A 57 12.21 33.76 11.20
N THR A 58 11.04 33.29 11.64
CA THR A 58 10.72 33.15 13.07
C THR A 58 11.59 32.10 13.76
N LEU A 59 11.92 31.00 13.09
CA LEU A 59 12.85 29.99 13.62
C LEU A 59 14.26 30.56 13.81
N ALA A 60 14.74 31.40 12.88
CA ALA A 60 16.05 32.06 13.00
C ALA A 60 16.12 33.04 14.18
N ALA A 61 14.99 33.65 14.55
CA ALA A 61 14.87 34.55 15.70
C ALA A 61 14.63 33.83 17.05
N TYR A 62 14.42 32.51 17.04
CA TYR A 62 14.06 31.76 18.24
C TYR A 62 15.27 31.45 19.13
N ASN A 63 15.17 31.82 20.42
CA ASN A 63 16.13 31.43 21.45
C ASN A 63 15.44 30.51 22.48
N PRO A 64 15.83 29.22 22.57
CA PRO A 64 15.17 28.24 23.44
C PRO A 64 15.44 28.44 24.94
N GLN A 65 16.46 29.23 25.31
CA GLN A 65 16.85 29.45 26.72
C GLN A 65 16.24 30.71 27.31
N THR A 66 15.95 31.71 26.47
CA THR A 66 15.39 32.99 26.89
C THR A 66 14.48 33.52 25.78
N GLY A 67 13.19 33.21 25.88
CA GLY A 67 12.20 33.66 24.92
C GLY A 67 10.83 33.01 25.12
N PRO A 68 9.78 33.56 24.47
CA PRO A 68 8.49 32.88 24.37
C PRO A 68 8.64 31.54 23.64
N SER A 69 7.65 30.66 23.76
CA SER A 69 7.63 29.43 22.97
C SER A 69 7.65 29.75 21.47
N LEU A 70 8.18 28.83 20.65
CA LEU A 70 8.25 29.03 19.19
C LEU A 70 6.87 29.31 18.57
N ASN A 71 5.80 28.71 19.12
CA ASN A 71 4.44 28.97 18.66
C ASN A 71 3.97 30.38 19.01
N GLU A 72 4.22 30.85 20.24
CA GLU A 72 3.90 32.22 20.64
C GLU A 72 4.69 33.25 19.83
N LEU A 73 5.97 32.98 19.53
CA LEU A 73 6.80 33.85 18.68
C LEU A 73 6.20 33.99 17.28
N ARG A 74 5.74 32.87 16.69
CA ARG A 74 5.08 32.83 15.38
C ARG A 74 3.77 33.62 15.39
N ASP A 75 2.92 33.41 16.40
CA ASP A 75 1.67 34.15 16.53
C ASP A 75 1.90 35.64 16.74
N GLN A 76 2.91 36.04 17.52
CA GLN A 76 3.27 37.45 17.70
C GLN A 76 3.78 38.10 16.41
N ALA A 77 4.60 37.40 15.62
CA ALA A 77 5.05 37.89 14.32
C ALA A 77 3.86 38.06 13.36
N CYS A 78 2.98 37.06 13.27
CA CYS A 78 1.78 37.14 12.44
C CYS A 78 0.82 38.26 12.88
N LEU A 79 0.60 38.42 14.19
CA LEU A 79 -0.24 39.49 14.73
C LEU A 79 0.31 40.87 14.37
N ARG A 80 1.62 41.05 14.45
CA ARG A 80 2.28 42.34 14.14
C ARG A 80 2.18 42.69 12.66
N GLU A 81 2.40 41.71 11.78
CA GLU A 81 2.54 41.95 10.34
C GLU A 81 1.21 41.84 9.59
N PHE A 82 0.30 40.98 10.05
CA PHE A 82 -0.95 40.63 9.36
C PHE A 82 -2.21 40.84 10.22
N GLY A 83 -2.06 41.32 11.46
CA GLY A 83 -3.18 41.65 12.34
C GLY A 83 -3.94 40.44 12.90
N LYS A 84 -3.41 39.21 12.77
CA LYS A 84 -4.03 37.99 13.31
C LYS A 84 -3.02 36.89 13.64
N PRO A 85 -3.35 35.93 14.51
CA PRO A 85 -2.51 34.78 14.81
C PRO A 85 -2.26 33.90 13.57
N LEU A 86 -1.19 33.09 13.60
CA LEU A 86 -0.77 32.28 12.46
C LEU A 86 -1.85 31.28 12.02
N GLY A 87 -2.54 30.65 12.98
CA GLY A 87 -3.61 29.69 12.71
C GLY A 87 -4.76 30.30 11.90
N ASP A 88 -5.21 31.48 12.30
CA ASP A 88 -6.30 32.21 11.64
C ASP A 88 -5.89 32.71 10.26
N LEU A 89 -4.64 33.17 10.11
CA LEU A 89 -4.08 33.57 8.82
C LEU A 89 -4.05 32.39 7.84
N ILE A 90 -3.56 31.23 8.28
CA ILE A 90 -3.53 30.02 7.45
C ILE A 90 -4.96 29.61 7.08
N TYR A 91 -5.90 29.63 8.03
CA TYR A 91 -7.30 29.28 7.77
C TYR A 91 -7.92 30.18 6.69
N GLU A 92 -7.80 31.50 6.83
CA GLU A 92 -8.31 32.45 5.84
C GLU A 92 -7.70 32.22 4.45
N ARG A 93 -6.39 32.03 4.37
CA ARG A 93 -5.71 31.80 3.09
C ARG A 93 -6.15 30.49 2.44
N LYS A 94 -6.40 29.45 3.23
CA LYS A 94 -6.98 28.19 2.72
C LYS A 94 -8.39 28.38 2.18
N GLU A 95 -9.25 29.09 2.90
CA GLU A 95 -10.62 29.38 2.44
C GLU A 95 -10.63 30.19 1.14
N ALA A 96 -9.82 31.24 1.05
CA ALA A 96 -9.68 32.02 -0.18
C ALA A 96 -9.20 31.16 -1.36
N LEU A 97 -8.24 30.25 -1.12
CA LEU A 97 -7.74 29.35 -2.14
C LEU A 97 -8.80 28.31 -2.58
N ARG A 98 -9.62 27.80 -1.65
CA ARG A 98 -10.75 26.90 -1.98
C ARG A 98 -11.78 27.59 -2.85
N GLN A 99 -12.12 28.85 -2.54
CA GLN A 99 -13.03 29.65 -3.36
C GLN A 99 -12.48 29.88 -4.76
N ARG A 100 -11.20 30.26 -4.87
CA ARG A 100 -10.51 30.43 -6.15
C ARG A 100 -10.52 29.15 -6.99
N TYR A 101 -10.18 28.02 -6.38
CA TYR A 101 -10.23 26.71 -7.03
C TYR A 101 -11.65 26.37 -7.52
N SER A 102 -12.67 26.62 -6.69
CA SER A 102 -14.07 26.37 -7.05
C SER A 102 -14.53 27.23 -8.23
N ALA A 103 -14.11 28.50 -8.27
CA ALA A 103 -14.37 29.39 -9.40
C ALA A 103 -13.64 28.94 -10.69
N ALA A 104 -12.40 28.45 -10.56
CA ALA A 104 -11.64 27.89 -11.68
C ALA A 104 -12.36 26.68 -12.30
N LEU A 105 -12.90 25.79 -11.48
CA LEU A 105 -13.68 24.63 -11.97
C LEU A 105 -15.01 25.03 -12.62
N ALA A 106 -15.65 26.11 -12.16
CA ALA A 106 -16.89 26.62 -12.73
C ALA A 106 -16.69 27.36 -14.07
N THR A 107 -15.44 27.72 -14.39
CA THR A 107 -15.10 28.47 -15.59
C THR A 107 -15.25 27.59 -16.84
N ARG A 108 -15.94 28.11 -17.86
CA ARG A 108 -16.10 27.44 -19.16
C ARG A 108 -14.98 27.73 -20.16
N ASP A 109 -14.23 28.79 -19.93
CA ASP A 109 -13.04 29.12 -20.72
C ASP A 109 -11.86 28.23 -20.29
N ARG A 110 -11.34 27.46 -21.23
CA ARG A 110 -10.28 26.50 -20.99
C ARG A 110 -8.96 27.16 -20.57
N ALA A 111 -8.60 28.29 -21.19
CA ALA A 111 -7.36 28.98 -20.92
C ALA A 111 -7.37 29.58 -19.51
N ILE A 112 -8.48 30.25 -19.16
CA ILE A 112 -8.67 30.83 -17.82
C ILE A 112 -8.70 29.72 -16.77
N GLN A 113 -9.41 28.61 -17.02
CA GLN A 113 -9.42 27.47 -16.10
C GLN A 113 -8.00 26.96 -15.82
N VAL A 114 -7.19 26.74 -16.85
CA VAL A 114 -5.82 26.23 -16.69
C VAL A 114 -4.94 27.24 -15.94
N GLU A 115 -5.03 28.53 -16.27
CA GLU A 115 -4.26 29.58 -15.59
C GLU A 115 -4.59 29.65 -14.08
N GLU A 116 -5.88 29.63 -13.76
CA GLU A 116 -6.37 29.69 -12.39
C GLU A 116 -6.02 28.42 -11.59
N LEU A 117 -6.15 27.24 -12.21
CA LEU A 117 -5.70 26.00 -11.59
C LEU A 117 -4.18 26.00 -11.35
N ARG A 118 -3.37 26.54 -12.26
CA ARG A 118 -1.91 26.68 -12.05
C ARG A 118 -1.62 27.61 -10.88
N ALA A 119 -2.38 28.71 -10.74
CA ALA A 119 -2.24 29.60 -9.60
C ALA A 119 -2.60 28.92 -8.28
N CYS A 120 -3.64 28.08 -8.26
CA CYS A 120 -4.00 27.28 -7.10
C CYS A 120 -2.95 26.22 -6.76
N ALA A 121 -2.44 25.51 -7.76
CA ALA A 121 -1.40 24.49 -7.63
C ALA A 121 -0.10 25.06 -7.04
N ARG A 122 0.33 26.25 -7.50
CA ARG A 122 1.51 26.97 -6.96
C ARG A 122 1.39 27.33 -5.48
N GLN A 123 0.17 27.49 -4.97
CA GLN A 123 -0.10 27.78 -3.56
C GLN A 123 -0.37 26.51 -2.74
N GLY A 124 -0.04 25.34 -3.28
CA GLY A 124 -0.13 24.07 -2.56
C GLY A 124 -1.52 23.44 -2.55
N HIS A 125 -2.43 23.83 -3.45
CA HIS A 125 -3.70 23.12 -3.60
C HIS A 125 -3.49 21.75 -4.25
N VAL A 126 -3.72 20.69 -3.49
CA VAL A 126 -3.36 19.31 -3.90
C VAL A 126 -4.22 18.84 -5.08
N GLN A 127 -5.54 19.02 -4.98
CA GLN A 127 -6.45 18.64 -6.06
C GLN A 127 -6.24 19.45 -7.35
N ALA A 128 -5.82 20.73 -7.27
CA ALA A 128 -5.53 21.52 -8.47
C ALA A 128 -4.38 20.93 -9.29
N ASN A 129 -3.33 20.42 -8.62
CA ASN A 129 -2.26 19.67 -9.29
C ASN A 129 -2.83 18.39 -9.94
N MET A 130 -3.64 17.63 -9.21
CA MET A 130 -4.24 16.41 -9.76
C MET A 130 -5.10 16.68 -11.00
N ASP A 131 -5.92 17.73 -10.97
CA ASP A 131 -6.81 18.08 -12.06
C ASP A 131 -6.04 18.63 -13.26
N LEU A 132 -5.01 19.48 -13.06
CA LEU A 132 -4.08 19.86 -14.13
C LEU A 132 -3.40 18.65 -14.78
N GLY A 133 -2.96 17.69 -13.97
CA GLY A 133 -2.37 16.44 -14.46
C GLY A 133 -3.34 15.68 -15.37
N ARG A 134 -4.59 15.47 -14.93
CA ARG A 134 -5.62 14.79 -15.73
C ARG A 134 -5.96 15.53 -17.02
N LEU A 135 -6.06 16.85 -16.91
CA LEU A 135 -6.35 17.73 -18.02
C LEU A 135 -5.27 17.66 -19.11
N PHE A 136 -3.99 17.73 -18.74
CA PHE A 136 -2.90 17.60 -19.70
C PHE A 136 -2.72 16.16 -20.20
N ASP A 137 -2.99 15.15 -19.38
CA ASP A 137 -2.96 13.75 -19.80
C ASP A 137 -4.03 13.44 -20.87
N ALA A 138 -5.22 14.04 -20.75
CA ALA A 138 -6.27 13.94 -21.76
C ALA A 138 -5.89 14.60 -23.10
N GLU A 139 -5.03 15.62 -23.06
CA GLU A 139 -4.51 16.33 -24.23
C GLU A 139 -3.24 15.69 -24.80
N GLY A 140 -2.74 14.61 -24.19
CA GLY A 140 -1.47 13.97 -24.57
C GLY A 140 -0.23 14.82 -24.26
N ASN A 141 -0.36 15.82 -23.39
CA ASN A 141 0.73 16.69 -22.97
C ASN A 141 1.51 16.07 -21.80
N LEU A 142 2.81 15.82 -22.01
CA LEU A 142 3.71 15.20 -21.03
C LEU A 142 3.94 16.02 -19.75
N GLU A 143 3.58 17.31 -19.75
CA GLU A 143 3.57 18.13 -18.55
C GLU A 143 2.65 17.55 -17.46
N CYS A 144 1.69 16.68 -17.81
CA CYS A 144 0.85 15.98 -16.84
C CYS A 144 1.66 15.22 -15.77
N MET A 145 2.82 14.67 -16.14
CA MET A 145 3.68 13.91 -15.23
C MET A 145 4.20 14.78 -14.09
N ASP A 146 4.49 16.04 -14.38
CA ASP A 146 5.00 17.01 -13.43
C ASP A 146 3.95 17.33 -12.36
N PHE A 147 2.70 17.53 -12.79
CA PHE A 147 1.59 17.78 -11.89
C PHE A 147 1.19 16.57 -11.05
N PHE A 148 1.25 15.35 -11.62
CA PHE A 148 1.07 14.14 -10.81
C PHE A 148 2.19 13.96 -9.78
N GLY A 149 3.44 14.24 -10.16
CA GLY A 149 4.57 14.21 -9.24
C GLY A 149 4.41 15.20 -8.07
N GLU A 150 4.01 16.43 -8.37
CA GLU A 150 3.78 17.44 -7.33
C GLU A 150 2.56 17.09 -6.46
N ALA A 151 1.46 16.62 -7.05
CA ALA A 151 0.31 16.13 -6.30
C ALA A 151 0.71 15.01 -5.32
N HIS A 152 1.60 14.09 -5.73
CA HIS A 152 2.15 13.08 -4.83
C HIS A 152 2.93 13.68 -3.67
N ASN A 153 3.87 14.59 -3.97
CA ASN A 153 4.70 15.25 -2.97
C ASN A 153 3.87 16.04 -1.94
N LEU A 154 2.71 16.53 -2.35
CA LEU A 154 1.76 17.21 -1.47
C LEU A 154 0.77 16.28 -0.77
N GLY A 155 0.75 14.97 -1.07
CA GLY A 155 -0.05 13.99 -0.33
C GLY A 155 -1.24 13.38 -1.08
N HIS A 156 -1.39 13.60 -2.39
CA HIS A 156 -2.54 13.07 -3.14
C HIS A 156 -2.44 11.53 -3.30
N PRO A 157 -3.41 10.73 -2.79
CA PRO A 157 -3.28 9.27 -2.69
C PRO A 157 -3.34 8.51 -4.02
N SER A 158 -3.92 9.12 -5.06
CA SER A 158 -4.09 8.50 -6.39
C SER A 158 -3.14 9.05 -7.46
N SER A 159 -2.29 10.01 -7.11
CA SER A 159 -1.37 10.67 -8.07
C SER A 159 -0.40 9.69 -8.72
N LEU A 160 0.22 8.82 -7.93
CA LEU A 160 1.16 7.81 -8.42
C LEU A 160 0.49 6.74 -9.29
N LEU A 161 -0.80 6.46 -9.08
CA LEU A 161 -1.55 5.60 -9.98
C LEU A 161 -1.70 6.27 -11.36
N GLU A 162 -2.10 7.53 -11.41
CA GLU A 162 -2.21 8.23 -12.71
C GLU A 162 -0.85 8.38 -13.38
N LEU A 163 0.19 8.74 -12.63
CA LEU A 163 1.55 8.78 -13.14
C LEU A 163 2.00 7.43 -13.72
N SER A 164 1.65 6.32 -13.07
CA SER A 164 1.94 4.97 -13.60
C SER A 164 1.24 4.70 -14.93
N LYS A 165 0.00 5.17 -15.10
CA LYS A 165 -0.72 5.03 -16.37
C LYS A 165 -0.06 5.85 -17.47
N THR A 166 0.41 7.06 -17.16
CA THR A 166 1.15 7.88 -18.14
C THR A 166 2.44 7.19 -18.57
N PHE A 167 3.20 6.58 -17.65
CA PHE A 167 4.37 5.77 -18.01
C PHE A 167 4.01 4.57 -18.89
N LEU A 168 2.90 3.88 -18.60
CA LEU A 168 2.43 2.77 -19.45
C LEU A 168 2.02 3.24 -20.86
N LYS A 169 1.39 4.42 -20.99
CA LYS A 169 1.07 5.00 -22.31
C LYS A 169 2.35 5.33 -23.10
N ALA A 170 3.43 5.66 -22.40
CA ALA A 170 4.75 5.89 -22.96
C ALA A 170 5.59 4.60 -23.14
N ASP A 171 4.98 3.43 -22.97
CA ASP A 171 5.63 2.10 -23.06
C ASP A 171 6.77 1.87 -22.05
N ASP A 172 6.77 2.58 -20.92
CA ASP A 172 7.73 2.41 -19.84
C ASP A 172 7.10 1.65 -18.66
N ALA A 173 6.95 0.34 -18.84
CA ALA A 173 6.39 -0.54 -17.82
C ALA A 173 7.25 -0.59 -16.54
N GLY A 174 8.57 -0.45 -16.67
CA GLY A 174 9.50 -0.45 -15.54
C GLY A 174 9.24 0.73 -14.61
N GLN A 175 9.18 1.95 -15.15
CA GLN A 175 8.87 3.14 -14.35
C GLN A 175 7.44 3.09 -13.81
N ALA A 176 6.47 2.58 -14.58
CA ALA A 176 5.11 2.40 -14.08
C ALA A 176 5.05 1.52 -12.83
N VAL A 177 5.73 0.36 -12.85
CA VAL A 177 5.83 -0.52 -11.66
C VAL A 177 6.58 0.17 -10.54
N ARG A 178 7.67 0.87 -10.85
CA ARG A 178 8.50 1.57 -9.86
C ARG A 178 7.72 2.65 -9.09
N VAL A 179 6.89 3.45 -9.76
CA VAL A 179 6.05 4.46 -9.08
C VAL A 179 4.86 3.85 -8.34
N LEU A 180 4.30 2.73 -8.82
CA LEU A 180 3.29 1.98 -8.06
C LEU A 180 3.88 1.39 -6.77
N LEU A 181 5.11 0.89 -6.84
CA LEU A 181 5.84 0.39 -5.67
C LEU A 181 6.12 1.51 -4.67
N LEU A 182 6.49 2.72 -5.11
CA LEU A 182 6.53 3.90 -4.26
C LEU A 182 5.19 4.16 -3.57
N GLY A 183 4.09 4.16 -4.33
CA GLY A 183 2.77 4.36 -3.77
C GLY A 183 2.41 3.31 -2.71
N SER A 184 2.71 2.04 -3.00
CA SER A 184 2.51 0.93 -2.06
C SER A 184 3.37 1.08 -0.78
N PHE A 185 4.59 1.58 -0.93
CA PHE A 185 5.53 1.83 0.16
C PHE A 185 5.09 3.00 1.04
N CYS A 186 4.47 4.02 0.44
CA CYS A 186 3.99 5.22 1.13
C CYS A 186 2.59 5.10 1.75
N GLY A 187 1.83 4.02 1.51
CA GLY A 187 0.49 3.86 2.10
C GLY A 187 -0.67 3.69 1.13
N SER A 188 -0.45 3.86 -0.18
CA SER A 188 -1.54 3.94 -1.16
C SER A 188 -2.16 2.58 -1.42
N PHE A 189 -3.36 2.36 -0.89
CA PHE A 189 -4.15 1.15 -1.13
C PHE A 189 -4.39 0.91 -2.62
N ILE A 190 -4.68 1.97 -3.38
CA ILE A 190 -5.00 1.84 -4.80
C ILE A 190 -3.77 1.39 -5.61
N CYS A 191 -2.56 1.80 -5.22
CA CYS A 191 -1.33 1.31 -5.84
C CYS A 191 -1.07 -0.17 -5.52
N VAL A 192 -1.36 -0.61 -4.29
CA VAL A 192 -1.29 -2.04 -3.92
C VAL A 192 -2.28 -2.86 -4.76
N GLN A 193 -3.52 -2.40 -4.90
CA GLN A 193 -4.54 -3.08 -5.71
C GLN A 193 -4.12 -3.15 -7.18
N ALA A 194 -3.55 -2.08 -7.74
CA ALA A 194 -3.04 -2.09 -9.11
C ALA A 194 -1.94 -3.14 -9.31
N LEU A 195 -0.96 -3.22 -8.40
CA LEU A 195 0.10 -4.23 -8.47
C LEU A 195 -0.46 -5.67 -8.36
N LEU A 196 -1.42 -5.90 -7.48
CA LEU A 196 -2.06 -7.21 -7.32
C LEU A 196 -2.91 -7.60 -8.54
N ALA A 197 -3.60 -6.64 -9.16
CA ALA A 197 -4.35 -6.88 -10.39
C ALA A 197 -3.42 -7.26 -11.55
N ILE A 198 -2.25 -6.61 -11.65
CA ILE A 198 -1.21 -6.99 -12.63
C ILE A 198 -0.74 -8.42 -12.37
N ARG A 199 -0.44 -8.77 -11.11
CA ARG A 199 -0.05 -10.13 -10.72
C ARG A 199 -1.11 -11.15 -11.16
N GLN A 200 -2.38 -10.89 -10.87
CA GLN A 200 -3.45 -11.87 -11.07
C GLN A 200 -3.80 -12.08 -12.55
N HIS A 201 -3.80 -11.03 -13.35
CA HIS A 201 -4.31 -11.09 -14.71
C HIS A 201 -3.22 -11.06 -15.79
N ARG A 202 -2.01 -10.58 -15.46
CA ARG A 202 -0.95 -10.26 -16.43
C ARG A 202 0.45 -10.50 -15.85
N LEU A 203 0.66 -11.66 -15.21
CA LEU A 203 1.93 -12.00 -14.55
C LEU A 203 3.16 -11.80 -15.45
N HIS A 204 3.07 -12.22 -16.72
CA HIS A 204 4.12 -12.05 -17.73
C HIS A 204 4.63 -10.61 -17.87
N ARG A 205 3.84 -9.59 -17.51
CA ARG A 205 4.29 -8.19 -17.53
C ARG A 205 5.31 -7.88 -16.47
N PHE A 206 5.29 -8.58 -15.34
CA PHE A 206 6.34 -8.46 -14.33
C PHE A 206 7.64 -9.15 -14.73
N GLU A 207 7.59 -10.12 -15.65
CA GLU A 207 8.77 -10.84 -16.13
C GLU A 207 9.65 -9.99 -17.06
N ALA A 208 9.14 -8.84 -17.55
CA ALA A 208 9.93 -7.90 -18.31
C ALA A 208 11.15 -7.41 -17.50
N PRO A 209 12.37 -7.35 -18.06
CA PRO A 209 13.59 -7.01 -17.32
C PRO A 209 13.50 -5.68 -16.55
N ALA A 210 12.84 -4.66 -17.11
CA ALA A 210 12.66 -3.37 -16.45
C ALA A 210 11.74 -3.47 -15.22
N CYS A 211 10.71 -4.31 -15.26
CA CYS A 211 9.81 -4.55 -14.13
C CYS A 211 10.52 -5.36 -13.03
N LEU A 212 11.31 -6.36 -13.40
CA LEU A 212 12.16 -7.10 -12.46
C LEU A 212 13.15 -6.16 -11.78
N ALA A 213 13.86 -5.32 -12.54
CA ALA A 213 14.80 -4.35 -11.98
C ALA A 213 14.14 -3.39 -10.97
N ALA A 214 12.92 -2.91 -11.26
CA ALA A 214 12.15 -2.11 -10.31
C ALA A 214 11.82 -2.91 -9.04
N LEU A 215 11.36 -4.15 -9.16
CA LEU A 215 11.07 -5.00 -8.01
C LEU A 215 12.32 -5.24 -7.13
N GLU A 216 13.48 -5.45 -7.74
CA GLU A 216 14.77 -5.63 -7.05
C GLU A 216 15.17 -4.37 -6.27
N GLU A 217 15.10 -3.21 -6.91
CA GLU A 217 15.37 -1.92 -6.27
C GLU A 217 14.50 -1.73 -5.02
N TRP A 218 13.22 -2.04 -5.12
CA TRP A 218 12.29 -1.93 -3.99
C TRP A 218 12.49 -3.00 -2.92
N CYS A 219 13.02 -4.18 -3.27
CA CYS A 219 13.47 -5.15 -2.28
C CYS A 219 14.63 -4.59 -1.45
N ALA A 220 15.58 -3.86 -2.07
CA ALA A 220 16.68 -3.18 -1.38
C ALA A 220 16.20 -2.05 -0.45
N TYR A 221 15.10 -1.38 -0.79
CA TYR A 221 14.40 -0.45 0.12
C TYR A 221 13.64 -1.15 1.27
N GLY A 222 13.58 -2.48 1.28
CA GLY A 222 12.90 -3.27 2.32
C GLY A 222 11.38 -3.35 2.12
N SER A 223 10.87 -3.07 0.92
CA SER A 223 9.43 -3.14 0.63
C SER A 223 8.92 -4.58 0.69
N ILE A 224 7.95 -4.83 1.58
CA ILE A 224 7.27 -6.14 1.68
C ILE A 224 6.52 -6.46 0.40
N HIS A 225 5.89 -5.46 -0.23
CA HIS A 225 5.15 -5.63 -1.48
C HIS A 225 6.08 -6.09 -2.61
N ALA A 226 7.27 -5.48 -2.71
CA ALA A 226 8.26 -5.86 -3.72
C ALA A 226 8.78 -7.27 -3.49
N LYS A 227 9.13 -7.63 -2.24
CA LYS A 227 9.58 -8.98 -1.89
C LYS A 227 8.54 -10.04 -2.23
N TYR A 228 7.28 -9.79 -1.88
CA TYR A 228 6.19 -10.70 -2.23
C TYR A 228 6.01 -10.82 -3.75
N LEU A 229 5.92 -9.71 -4.47
CA LEU A 229 5.67 -9.71 -5.92
C LEU A 229 6.83 -10.36 -6.68
N LEU A 230 8.08 -10.01 -6.35
CA LEU A 230 9.26 -10.62 -6.94
C LEU A 230 9.32 -12.12 -6.61
N GLY A 231 9.11 -12.48 -5.35
CA GLY A 231 9.05 -13.89 -4.94
C GLY A 231 8.00 -14.69 -5.72
N TYR A 232 6.81 -14.12 -5.89
CA TYR A 232 5.73 -14.73 -6.65
C TYR A 232 6.08 -14.89 -8.14
N VAL A 233 6.66 -13.85 -8.76
CA VAL A 233 7.09 -13.89 -10.17
C VAL A 233 8.20 -14.93 -10.39
N LEU A 234 9.16 -15.05 -9.47
CA LEU A 234 10.21 -16.08 -9.57
C LEU A 234 9.70 -17.51 -9.34
N LEU A 235 8.62 -17.68 -8.58
CA LEU A 235 8.00 -18.99 -8.35
C LEU A 235 7.14 -19.46 -9.52
N HIS A 236 6.41 -18.52 -10.13
CA HIS A 236 5.30 -18.83 -11.05
C HIS A 236 5.47 -18.27 -12.46
N GLY A 237 6.45 -17.40 -12.69
CA GLY A 237 6.77 -16.86 -14.01
C GLY A 237 7.51 -17.88 -14.87
N ASP A 238 7.25 -17.86 -16.16
CA ASP A 238 7.79 -18.87 -17.08
C ASP A 238 9.23 -18.55 -17.50
N SER A 239 9.54 -17.27 -17.74
CA SER A 239 10.81 -16.83 -18.34
C SER A 239 11.92 -16.52 -17.32
N CYS A 240 11.55 -16.25 -16.07
CA CYS A 240 12.47 -15.83 -15.01
C CYS A 240 12.41 -16.73 -13.77
N ARG A 241 11.98 -17.98 -13.94
CA ARG A 241 11.75 -18.90 -12.81
C ARG A 241 13.03 -19.18 -12.03
N ASP A 242 12.97 -18.92 -10.72
CA ASP A 242 14.01 -19.26 -9.74
C ASP A 242 13.32 -19.62 -8.43
N GLU A 243 13.08 -20.92 -8.22
CA GLU A 243 12.31 -21.37 -7.08
C GLU A 243 13.02 -21.10 -5.75
N VAL A 244 14.34 -21.30 -5.68
CA VAL A 244 15.10 -21.13 -4.44
C VAL A 244 15.03 -19.69 -3.98
N ARG A 245 15.29 -18.76 -4.91
CA ARG A 245 15.24 -17.33 -4.63
C ARG A 245 13.82 -16.84 -4.38
N GLY A 246 12.85 -17.32 -5.17
CA GLY A 246 11.44 -17.01 -4.99
C GLY A 246 10.94 -17.38 -3.60
N GLN A 247 11.25 -18.60 -3.13
CA GLN A 247 10.90 -19.04 -1.78
C GLN A 247 11.57 -18.21 -0.69
N ALA A 248 12.85 -17.85 -0.87
CA ALA A 248 13.57 -17.01 0.10
C ALA A 248 12.90 -15.64 0.26
N LEU A 249 12.52 -15.00 -0.85
CA LEU A 249 11.83 -13.71 -0.83
C LEU A 249 10.44 -13.78 -0.19
N ILE A 250 9.67 -14.85 -0.44
CA ILE A 250 8.37 -15.07 0.24
C ILE A 250 8.58 -15.23 1.76
N ARG A 251 9.61 -15.96 2.19
CA ARG A 251 9.95 -16.10 3.62
C ARG A 251 10.36 -14.78 4.24
N GLU A 252 11.15 -13.96 3.54
CA GLU A 252 11.51 -12.62 4.00
C GLU A 252 10.30 -11.70 4.13
N ALA A 253 9.38 -11.73 3.16
CA ALA A 253 8.13 -10.98 3.23
C ALA A 253 7.29 -11.40 4.44
N ALA A 254 7.26 -12.71 4.74
CA ALA A 254 6.54 -13.26 5.87
C ALA A 254 7.18 -12.97 7.24
N ALA A 255 8.51 -12.86 7.29
CA ALA A 255 9.26 -12.60 8.52
C ALA A 255 8.97 -11.22 9.13
N VAL A 256 8.36 -10.31 8.36
CA VAL A 256 7.90 -9.03 8.91
C VAL A 256 6.71 -9.27 9.84
N ARG A 257 6.89 -8.86 11.11
CA ARG A 257 6.00 -9.17 12.23
C ARG A 257 4.51 -8.95 11.88
N PRO A 258 3.62 -9.92 12.21
CA PRO A 258 2.17 -9.80 12.04
C PRO A 258 1.58 -8.60 12.75
N PHE A 259 0.63 -7.93 12.08
CA PHE A 259 -0.15 -6.85 12.66
C PHE A 259 -1.07 -7.43 13.74
N LYS A 260 -0.87 -7.07 15.01
CA LYS A 260 -1.82 -7.45 16.07
C LYS A 260 -3.07 -6.56 15.94
N GLY A 261 -4.22 -7.19 15.69
CA GLY A 261 -5.51 -6.54 15.88
C GLY A 261 -5.63 -6.10 17.34
N GLY A 262 -5.79 -4.80 17.57
CA GLY A 262 -5.81 -4.20 18.91
C GLY A 262 -4.78 -3.09 19.11
N ASP A 263 -3.68 -3.12 18.36
CA ASP A 263 -2.74 -2.00 18.33
C ASP A 263 -3.30 -0.90 17.43
N LYS A 264 -3.96 0.11 18.01
CA LYS A 264 -4.41 1.34 17.32
C LYS A 264 -3.22 2.19 16.84
N GLY A 265 -2.37 1.61 16.00
CA GLY A 265 -1.42 2.31 15.14
C GLY A 265 0.04 2.25 15.54
N ARG A 266 0.68 1.08 15.65
CA ARG A 266 2.15 1.02 15.81
C ARG A 266 2.80 -0.20 15.14
N VAL A 267 2.96 -0.21 13.82
CA VAL A 267 4.11 -0.90 13.20
C VAL A 267 4.59 -0.15 11.95
N PRO A 268 5.89 0.17 11.87
CA PRO A 268 6.52 0.69 10.65
C PRO A 268 6.65 -0.40 9.57
N LEU A 269 6.20 -0.16 8.33
CA LEU A 269 6.50 -1.06 7.18
C LEU A 269 7.98 -0.99 6.72
N VAL A 270 8.73 -0.08 7.31
CA VAL A 270 10.15 0.24 7.08
C VAL A 270 10.65 0.81 8.42
N PRO A 271 11.89 0.59 8.89
CA PRO A 271 12.42 1.37 10.01
C PRO A 271 12.15 2.89 9.80
N GLY A 272 11.33 3.52 10.66
CA GLY A 272 10.89 4.93 10.48
C GLY A 272 9.52 5.15 9.78
N GLY A 273 8.81 4.08 9.45
CA GLY A 273 7.40 3.99 8.98
C GLY A 273 6.30 4.54 9.93
N LYS A 274 5.40 5.45 9.51
CA LYS A 274 4.06 5.71 10.12
C LYS A 274 2.98 4.90 9.36
N LYS A 275 1.77 4.84 9.94
CA LYS A 275 0.77 3.76 9.93
C LYS A 275 0.04 3.55 8.58
N PHE A 276 -0.57 2.37 8.40
CA PHE A 276 -1.32 1.93 7.22
C PHE A 276 -2.77 1.55 7.58
N HIS A 277 -3.67 1.49 6.58
CA HIS A 277 -5.02 0.94 6.73
C HIS A 277 -4.98 -0.60 6.89
N ALA A 278 -5.66 -1.12 7.91
CA ALA A 278 -5.58 -2.52 8.33
C ALA A 278 -6.05 -3.54 7.27
N GLY A 279 -6.98 -3.16 6.39
CA GLY A 279 -7.56 -4.04 5.37
C GLY A 279 -6.58 -4.49 4.28
N THR A 280 -5.75 -3.57 3.77
CA THR A 280 -4.79 -3.83 2.67
C THR A 280 -3.71 -4.82 3.08
N LEU A 281 -3.19 -4.63 4.29
CA LEU A 281 -2.12 -5.45 4.84
C LEU A 281 -2.62 -6.85 5.18
N SER A 282 -3.86 -6.97 5.66
CA SER A 282 -4.48 -8.27 5.93
C SER A 282 -4.57 -9.13 4.67
N HIS A 283 -4.95 -8.54 3.53
CA HIS A 283 -5.02 -9.26 2.25
C HIS A 283 -3.62 -9.69 1.75
N MET A 284 -2.63 -8.81 1.81
CA MET A 284 -1.24 -9.16 1.45
C MET A 284 -0.69 -10.29 2.33
N GLU A 285 -0.95 -10.25 3.64
CA GLU A 285 -0.60 -11.34 4.54
C GLU A 285 -1.28 -12.65 4.17
N GLN A 286 -2.57 -12.64 3.76
CA GLN A 286 -3.25 -13.85 3.28
C GLN A 286 -2.55 -14.46 2.07
N LEU A 287 -2.15 -13.63 1.12
CA LEU A 287 -1.45 -14.09 -0.07
C LEU A 287 -0.08 -14.68 0.29
N ILE A 288 0.69 -14.03 1.16
CA ILE A 288 1.97 -14.55 1.65
C ILE A 288 1.78 -15.88 2.39
N ASP A 289 0.76 -15.99 3.23
CA ASP A 289 0.44 -17.21 3.98
C ASP A 289 0.11 -18.38 3.03
N ILE A 290 -0.65 -18.11 1.95
CA ILE A 290 -0.97 -19.12 0.91
C ILE A 290 0.31 -19.64 0.25
N GLU A 291 1.20 -18.74 -0.20
CA GLU A 291 2.45 -19.14 -0.83
C GLU A 291 3.35 -19.92 0.14
N LEU A 292 3.47 -19.46 1.39
CA LEU A 292 4.23 -20.18 2.42
C LEU A 292 3.69 -21.58 2.68
N SER A 293 2.36 -21.75 2.69
CA SER A 293 1.72 -23.05 2.83
C SER A 293 2.13 -23.97 1.69
N ALA A 294 2.01 -23.51 0.45
CA ALA A 294 2.38 -24.28 -0.74
C ALA A 294 3.86 -24.68 -0.74
N ILE A 295 4.76 -23.76 -0.37
CA ILE A 295 6.20 -24.03 -0.25
C ILE A 295 6.46 -25.14 0.77
N ARG A 296 5.86 -25.03 1.96
CA ARG A 296 6.03 -26.03 3.03
C ARG A 296 5.44 -27.38 2.65
N SER A 297 4.28 -27.42 1.99
CA SER A 297 3.69 -28.67 1.51
C SER A 297 4.63 -29.41 0.55
N LYS A 298 5.34 -28.70 -0.34
CA LYS A 298 6.36 -29.32 -1.22
C LYS A 298 7.57 -29.84 -0.45
N GLU A 299 8.02 -29.15 0.60
CA GLU A 299 9.19 -29.54 1.40
C GLU A 299 8.91 -30.66 2.41
N LEU A 300 7.73 -30.62 3.04
CA LEU A 300 7.34 -31.49 4.15
C LEU A 300 6.49 -32.67 3.67
N GLY A 301 5.75 -32.54 2.56
CA GLY A 301 4.91 -33.60 2.01
C GLY A 301 5.66 -34.92 1.82
N PRO A 302 6.82 -34.95 1.14
CA PRO A 302 7.59 -36.19 0.98
C PRO A 302 8.03 -36.80 2.32
N LYS A 303 8.40 -35.97 3.30
CA LYS A 303 8.82 -36.42 4.64
C LYS A 303 7.64 -36.96 5.45
N PHE A 304 6.49 -36.31 5.34
CA PHE A 304 5.24 -36.76 5.96
C PHE A 304 4.81 -38.12 5.42
N VAL A 305 4.85 -38.33 4.10
CA VAL A 305 4.53 -39.62 3.48
C VAL A 305 5.44 -40.74 4.02
N VAL A 306 6.75 -40.48 4.10
CA VAL A 306 7.73 -41.45 4.66
C VAL A 306 7.46 -41.74 6.14
N ALA A 307 7.05 -40.75 6.93
CA ALA A 307 6.77 -40.93 8.35
C ALA A 307 5.41 -41.61 8.59
N ALA A 308 4.37 -41.25 7.83
CA ALA A 308 3.05 -41.86 7.88
C ALA A 308 3.07 -43.33 7.46
N ALA A 309 3.91 -43.69 6.49
CA ALA A 309 4.10 -45.09 6.07
C ALA A 309 4.67 -46.00 7.18
N LYS A 310 5.20 -45.44 8.27
CA LYS A 310 5.69 -46.21 9.43
C LYS A 310 4.62 -46.45 10.49
N LEU A 311 3.44 -45.84 10.34
CA LEU A 311 2.34 -46.05 11.28
C LEU A 311 1.69 -47.42 11.06
N PRO A 312 1.22 -48.08 12.13
CA PRO A 312 0.40 -49.27 11.99
C PRO A 312 -0.87 -48.93 11.19
N GLY A 313 -1.21 -49.77 10.20
CA GLY A 313 -2.44 -49.64 9.41
C GLY A 313 -3.71 -50.03 10.18
N ASP A 314 -3.67 -50.01 11.51
CA ASP A 314 -4.80 -50.35 12.36
C ASP A 314 -5.63 -49.11 12.72
N SER A 315 -6.91 -49.31 13.00
CA SER A 315 -7.83 -48.24 13.40
C SER A 315 -7.81 -47.97 14.91
N SER A 316 -6.71 -48.34 15.59
CA SER A 316 -6.57 -48.19 17.03
C SER A 316 -6.47 -46.71 17.44
N GLU A 317 -6.84 -46.44 18.69
CA GLU A 317 -6.71 -45.09 19.27
C GLU A 317 -5.25 -44.62 19.32
N ALA A 318 -4.30 -45.54 19.51
CA ALA A 318 -2.87 -45.27 19.47
C ALA A 318 -2.40 -44.83 18.08
N SER A 319 -2.84 -45.49 17.01
CA SER A 319 -2.51 -45.11 15.63
C SER A 319 -3.15 -43.78 15.23
N ARG A 320 -4.38 -43.49 15.69
CA ARG A 320 -5.03 -42.18 15.51
C ARG A 320 -4.29 -41.05 16.23
N ALA A 321 -3.83 -41.30 17.46
CA ALA A 321 -3.04 -40.34 18.22
C ALA A 321 -1.66 -40.08 17.57
N ALA A 322 -0.98 -41.14 17.12
CA ALA A 322 0.31 -41.04 16.43
C ALA A 322 0.20 -40.31 15.08
N PHE A 323 -0.87 -40.57 14.31
CA PHE A 323 -1.17 -39.83 13.09
C PHE A 323 -1.47 -38.36 13.37
N SER A 324 -2.22 -38.05 14.43
CA SER A 324 -2.51 -36.67 14.84
C SER A 324 -1.25 -35.91 15.27
N ALA A 325 -0.32 -36.57 15.96
CA ALA A 325 0.97 -36.00 16.32
C ALA A 325 1.82 -35.70 15.07
N LEU A 326 1.84 -36.61 14.10
CA LEU A 326 2.50 -36.39 12.80
C LEU A 326 1.88 -35.22 12.03
N LEU A 327 0.55 -35.10 12.01
CA LEU A 327 -0.12 -33.94 11.42
C LEU A 327 0.28 -32.63 12.10
N GLN A 328 0.39 -32.60 13.44
CA GLN A 328 0.84 -31.41 14.15
C GLN A 328 2.32 -31.07 13.89
N GLU A 329 3.18 -32.09 13.81
CA GLU A 329 4.61 -31.93 13.53
C GLU A 329 4.87 -31.39 12.12
N PHE A 330 4.16 -31.93 11.12
CA PHE A 330 4.38 -31.61 9.70
C PHE A 330 3.45 -30.52 9.15
N ASN A 331 2.50 -30.03 9.95
CA ASN A 331 1.70 -28.84 9.67
C ASN A 331 1.85 -27.76 10.75
N PRO A 332 3.07 -27.23 11.02
CA PRO A 332 3.22 -26.14 11.97
C PRO A 332 2.73 -24.86 11.30
N ALA A 333 1.42 -24.63 11.28
CA ALA A 333 0.85 -23.35 10.86
C ALA A 333 1.65 -22.23 11.56
N PRO A 334 2.22 -21.25 10.83
CA PRO A 334 2.88 -20.13 11.47
C PRO A 334 1.93 -19.52 12.51
N GLU A 335 2.45 -18.95 13.60
CA GLU A 335 1.68 -18.20 14.60
C GLU A 335 0.62 -17.26 13.98
N ARG A 336 0.91 -16.69 12.79
CA ARG A 336 0.00 -15.85 12.00
C ARG A 336 -1.20 -16.64 11.41
N MET A 337 -0.99 -17.84 10.86
CA MET A 337 -2.06 -18.71 10.37
C MET A 337 -2.86 -19.34 11.51
N LYS A 338 -2.18 -19.74 12.60
CA LYS A 338 -2.83 -20.28 13.80
C LYS A 338 -3.81 -19.28 14.39
N ARG A 339 -3.40 -18.00 14.57
CA ARG A 339 -4.31 -16.93 15.03
C ARG A 339 -5.51 -16.67 14.12
N ARG A 340 -5.39 -16.86 12.80
CA ARG A 340 -6.51 -16.69 11.86
C ARG A 340 -7.45 -17.89 11.87
N PHE A 341 -6.90 -19.10 11.96
CA PHE A 341 -7.67 -20.32 12.18
C PHE A 341 -8.42 -20.21 13.51
N ASP A 342 -7.71 -19.90 14.59
CA ASP A 342 -8.29 -19.71 15.93
C ASP A 342 -9.32 -18.58 15.94
N LYS A 343 -9.11 -17.47 15.22
CA LYS A 343 -10.09 -16.38 15.10
C LYS A 343 -11.31 -16.76 14.24
N LYS A 344 -11.14 -17.49 13.14
CA LYS A 344 -12.26 -17.99 12.33
C LYS A 344 -13.06 -19.06 13.06
N VAL A 345 -12.37 -19.93 13.80
CA VAL A 345 -12.98 -20.94 14.68
C VAL A 345 -13.66 -20.26 15.87
N ALA A 346 -13.04 -19.26 16.50
CA ALA A 346 -13.66 -18.48 17.56
C ALA A 346 -14.88 -17.71 17.07
N ASN A 347 -14.81 -17.04 15.92
CA ASN A 347 -15.96 -16.41 15.28
C ASN A 347 -17.04 -17.45 14.91
N TRP A 348 -16.67 -18.64 14.44
CA TRP A 348 -17.60 -19.72 14.14
C TRP A 348 -18.27 -20.29 15.39
N LEU A 349 -17.55 -20.38 16.50
CA LEU A 349 -18.06 -20.79 17.81
C LEU A 349 -18.95 -19.67 18.41
N GLU A 350 -18.58 -18.40 18.25
CA GLU A 350 -19.38 -17.24 18.67
C GLU A 350 -20.65 -17.08 17.82
N GLU A 351 -20.61 -17.43 16.53
CA GLU A 351 -21.73 -17.31 15.59
C GLU A 351 -22.67 -18.55 15.58
N GLY A 352 -22.38 -19.62 16.32
CA GLY A 352 -23.23 -20.83 16.21
C GLY A 352 -22.99 -22.01 17.14
N ALA A 353 -22.40 -21.83 18.33
CA ALA A 353 -22.22 -22.93 19.28
C ALA A 353 -23.51 -23.45 19.95
N ASP A 354 -24.59 -22.64 19.98
CA ASP A 354 -25.84 -23.00 20.67
C ASP A 354 -27.02 -23.34 19.73
N GLU A 355 -26.82 -23.35 18.41
CA GLU A 355 -27.86 -23.81 17.49
C GLU A 355 -27.84 -25.35 17.35
N PRO A 356 -28.93 -26.05 17.73
CA PRO A 356 -29.01 -27.50 17.54
C PRO A 356 -28.86 -27.84 16.06
N VAL A 357 -28.16 -28.93 15.77
CA VAL A 357 -27.91 -29.41 14.40
C VAL A 357 -29.24 -29.83 13.77
N ASP A 358 -29.82 -28.97 12.95
CA ASP A 358 -30.98 -29.30 12.12
C ASP A 358 -30.57 -29.91 10.79
N GLU A 359 -31.55 -30.49 10.08
CA GLU A 359 -31.34 -31.10 8.77
C GLU A 359 -30.81 -30.09 7.74
N ALA A 360 -31.13 -28.80 7.87
CA ALA A 360 -30.64 -27.76 6.96
C ALA A 360 -29.16 -27.39 7.19
N LYS A 361 -28.66 -27.50 8.42
CA LYS A 361 -27.23 -27.35 8.77
C LYS A 361 -26.46 -28.59 8.31
N LEU A 362 -27.05 -29.78 8.46
CA LEU A 362 -26.47 -31.04 7.96
C LEU A 362 -26.35 -31.04 6.42
N GLU A 363 -27.36 -30.57 5.70
CA GLU A 363 -27.33 -30.44 4.23
C GLU A 363 -26.35 -29.36 3.76
N ARG A 364 -26.20 -28.23 4.48
CA ARG A 364 -25.15 -27.24 4.20
C ARG A 364 -23.74 -27.80 4.41
N MET A 365 -23.54 -28.64 5.43
CA MET A 365 -22.27 -29.33 5.66
C MET A 365 -21.97 -30.38 4.57
N LYS A 366 -22.97 -31.13 4.13
CA LYS A 366 -22.83 -32.07 2.99
C LYS A 366 -22.55 -31.36 1.68
N ALA A 367 -23.12 -30.16 1.46
CA ALA A 367 -22.88 -29.36 0.27
C ALA A 367 -21.47 -28.73 0.23
N LEU A 368 -20.83 -28.54 1.38
CA LEU A 368 -19.45 -28.06 1.50
C LEU A 368 -18.40 -29.18 1.42
N ALA A 369 -18.80 -30.43 1.66
CA ALA A 369 -17.98 -31.59 1.34
C ALA A 369 -17.99 -31.79 -0.18
N LEU A 370 -16.89 -31.45 -0.85
CA LEU A 370 -16.72 -31.75 -2.27
C LEU A 370 -16.91 -33.27 -2.48
N PRO A 371 -17.79 -33.73 -3.39
CA PRO A 371 -17.84 -35.14 -3.73
C PRO A 371 -16.55 -35.54 -4.42
N ASP A 372 -15.88 -36.57 -3.90
CA ASP A 372 -14.74 -37.23 -4.52
C ASP A 372 -15.14 -37.72 -5.92
N LYS A 373 -14.74 -36.98 -6.96
CA LYS A 373 -14.98 -37.37 -8.36
C LYS A 373 -13.91 -38.32 -8.93
N ASP A 374 -12.97 -38.77 -8.11
CA ASP A 374 -11.94 -39.74 -8.53
C ASP A 374 -12.15 -41.16 -7.98
N ALA A 375 -13.22 -41.44 -7.24
CA ALA A 375 -13.49 -42.79 -6.69
C ALA A 375 -14.22 -43.75 -7.67
N SER A 376 -14.18 -43.53 -8.99
CA SER A 376 -14.77 -44.49 -9.95
C SER A 376 -14.04 -44.57 -11.30
N LYS A 377 -12.71 -44.57 -11.27
CA LYS A 377 -11.87 -45.08 -12.37
C LYS A 377 -10.72 -45.97 -11.88
N GLU A 378 -10.99 -46.81 -10.89
CA GLU A 378 -10.26 -48.07 -10.70
C GLU A 378 -11.31 -49.15 -10.46
N ASP A 379 -11.77 -49.74 -11.56
CA ASP A 379 -11.94 -51.20 -11.72
C ASP A 379 -12.55 -51.47 -13.10
N GLY A 380 -11.68 -51.90 -14.01
CA GLY A 380 -12.09 -52.64 -15.21
C GLY A 380 -11.93 -54.13 -14.96
N ASN A 381 -12.79 -54.91 -15.62
CA ASN A 381 -12.71 -56.36 -15.84
C ASN A 381 -13.07 -57.29 -14.67
N ALA A 382 -14.34 -57.68 -14.62
CA ALA A 382 -14.78 -59.07 -14.81
C ALA A 382 -16.26 -59.09 -15.20
#